data_AF-A0AAN0Y1N4-F1
#
_entry.id   AF-A0AAN0Y1N4-F1
#
_cell.length_a   1.000
_cell.length_b   1.000
_cell.length_c   1.000
_cell.angle_alpha   90.00
_cell.angle_beta   90.00
_cell.angle_gamma   90.00
#
_symmetry.space_group_name_H-M   'P 1'
#
loop_
_entity.id
_entity.type
_entity.pdbx_description
1 polymer ?
#
loop_
_entity_poly.entity_id
_entity_poly.type
_entity_poly.pdbx_seq_one_letter_code
_entity_poly.pdbx_strand_id
1 'polypeptide(L)'
;MNSLIGIVAILFVAWLLSTNRKNIKLRTVSLAFALQVLFALLVLYVPAGRDALNSVSSVVSNLINYGQEGIAFLFGNLATGGFTFAINVLGIIVFFSSLIAGLYHIGVMPRMINFIGGGIQKLLGIGRAESLSATANIFVGTIEAPLMVKPYLKHMTDSQFFAVMTGGLASVAGGTLVGYASLGVDLNYLIAAAFMSAPAGLLMAKILMPEDTNQAEEIDLSQVEIPRATNVVEALADGAMAGVRIAVAVGGTLLAFISVIALLNGILGWFGDLIGTPLSFELVLGYVFAPVAWLLGVPWAEAITAGSLIGNKIVVNEFVAFIQLAEVKSQLSAHSQAIVTFALCGFANISSMAMLIGGLGSLVPEKRAFVSKHGFRAIVAGVMANLMSASIAGVILSL
;
A
#
# COMPACT_ATOMS: atom_id res chain seq x y z
N MET A 1 -0.01 25.44 -0.41
CA MET A 1 1.18 25.76 -1.23
C MET A 1 2.30 24.73 -1.07
N ASN A 2 2.68 24.37 0.16
CA ASN A 2 3.75 23.38 0.40
C ASN A 2 3.52 22.03 -0.31
N SER A 3 2.31 21.48 -0.27
CA SER A 3 1.99 20.22 -0.94
C SER A 3 2.18 20.25 -2.46
N LEU A 4 2.01 21.40 -3.12
CA LEU A 4 2.32 21.54 -4.55
C LEU A 4 3.83 21.48 -4.80
N ILE A 5 4.62 22.09 -3.93
CA ILE A 5 6.09 21.98 -3.95
C ILE A 5 6.48 20.51 -3.70
N GLY A 6 5.81 19.82 -2.78
CA GLY A 6 5.97 18.39 -2.54
C GLY A 6 5.75 17.55 -3.79
N ILE A 7 4.66 17.75 -4.54
CA ILE A 7 4.40 17.05 -5.81
C ILE A 7 5.57 17.26 -6.80
N VAL A 8 6.00 18.51 -6.98
CA VAL A 8 7.11 18.83 -7.90
C VAL A 8 8.41 18.19 -7.42
N ALA A 9 8.71 18.24 -6.13
CA ALA A 9 9.90 17.65 -5.53
C ALA A 9 9.92 16.13 -5.70
N ILE A 10 8.79 15.44 -5.45
CA ILE A 10 8.67 13.99 -5.63
C ILE A 10 8.88 13.60 -7.10
N LEU A 11 8.24 14.29 -8.05
CA LEU A 11 8.45 14.04 -9.48
C LEU A 11 9.89 14.31 -9.91
N PHE A 12 10.53 15.36 -9.36
CA PHE A 12 11.92 15.69 -9.65
C PHE A 12 12.87 14.60 -9.12
N VAL A 13 12.69 14.13 -7.89
CA VAL A 13 13.46 13.01 -7.33
C VAL A 13 13.24 11.74 -8.14
N ALA A 14 12.00 11.44 -8.53
CA ALA A 14 11.69 10.29 -9.38
C ALA A 14 12.42 10.37 -10.73
N TRP A 15 12.45 11.54 -11.36
CA TRP A 15 13.19 11.79 -12.60
C TRP A 15 14.70 11.64 -12.42
N LEU A 16 15.27 12.12 -11.31
CA LEU A 16 16.69 11.94 -10.99
C LEU A 16 17.07 10.46 -10.86
N LEU A 17 16.21 9.66 -10.23
CA LEU A 17 16.42 8.23 -9.98
C LEU A 17 16.04 7.31 -11.16
N SER A 18 15.51 7.87 -12.25
CA SER A 18 15.15 7.13 -13.45
C SER A 18 16.34 6.41 -14.09
N THR A 19 16.14 5.16 -14.51
CA THR A 19 17.16 4.39 -15.24
C THR A 19 17.43 4.95 -16.63
N ASN A 20 16.43 5.55 -17.28
CA ASN A 20 16.58 6.16 -18.60
C ASN A 20 15.61 7.34 -18.78
N ARG A 21 16.05 8.54 -18.42
CA ARG A 21 15.27 9.78 -18.47
C ARG A 21 14.73 10.13 -19.86
N LYS A 22 15.39 9.66 -20.93
CA LYS A 22 14.99 9.94 -22.32
C LYS A 22 13.81 9.08 -22.78
N ASN A 23 13.61 7.92 -22.16
CA ASN A 23 12.55 6.97 -22.53
C ASN A 23 11.26 7.16 -21.72
N ILE A 24 11.19 8.18 -20.84
CA ILE A 24 9.97 8.47 -20.08
C ILE A 24 8.86 8.88 -21.06
N LYS A 25 7.86 8.01 -21.22
CA LYS A 25 6.68 8.28 -22.06
C LYS A 25 5.77 9.29 -21.37
N LEU A 26 5.87 10.56 -21.78
CA LEU A 26 5.12 11.66 -21.18
C LEU A 26 3.62 11.40 -21.12
N ARG A 27 3.02 10.85 -22.19
CA ARG A 27 1.59 10.46 -22.21
C ARG A 27 1.23 9.55 -21.04
N THR A 28 2.02 8.51 -20.80
CA THR A 28 1.72 7.51 -19.76
C THR A 28 1.84 8.12 -18.37
N VAL A 29 2.93 8.84 -18.09
CA VAL A 29 3.15 9.43 -16.76
C VAL A 29 2.20 10.60 -16.49
N SER A 30 1.92 11.46 -17.47
CA SER A 30 1.00 12.59 -17.28
C SER A 30 -0.42 12.12 -17.08
N LEU A 31 -0.88 11.09 -17.81
CA LEU A 31 -2.22 10.53 -17.65
C LEU A 31 -2.34 9.73 -16.35
N ALA A 32 -1.29 9.03 -15.90
CA ALA A 32 -1.31 8.34 -14.62
C ALA A 32 -1.43 9.35 -13.46
N PHE A 33 -0.64 10.43 -13.51
CA PHE A 33 -0.74 11.53 -12.55
C PHE A 33 -2.12 12.20 -12.60
N ALA A 34 -2.63 12.51 -13.80
CA ALA A 34 -3.95 13.12 -13.95
C ALA A 34 -5.08 12.21 -13.44
N LEU A 35 -5.00 10.91 -13.66
CA LEU A 35 -5.98 9.94 -13.14
C LEU A 35 -5.97 9.90 -11.61
N GLN A 36 -4.77 9.92 -10.99
CA GLN A 36 -4.63 9.98 -9.54
C GLN A 36 -5.24 11.26 -8.96
N VAL A 37 -4.92 12.43 -9.55
CA VAL A 37 -5.46 13.73 -9.11
C VAL A 37 -6.97 13.81 -9.33
N LEU A 38 -7.48 13.36 -10.47
CA LEU A 38 -8.91 13.37 -10.79
C LEU A 38 -9.70 12.49 -9.81
N PHE A 39 -9.20 11.29 -9.52
CA PHE A 39 -9.84 10.41 -8.54
C PHE A 39 -9.85 11.05 -7.16
N ALA A 40 -8.72 11.59 -6.70
CA ALA A 40 -8.64 12.27 -5.42
C ALA A 40 -9.60 13.47 -5.33
N LEU A 41 -9.70 14.27 -6.40
CA LEU A 41 -10.61 15.42 -6.46
C LEU A 41 -12.07 14.96 -6.38
N LEU A 42 -12.41 13.89 -7.09
CA LEU A 42 -13.75 13.31 -7.05
C LEU A 42 -14.11 12.84 -5.64
N VAL A 43 -13.26 12.06 -4.98
CA VAL A 43 -13.61 11.42 -3.70
C VAL A 43 -13.35 12.27 -2.46
N LEU A 44 -12.49 13.29 -2.52
CA LEU A 44 -12.15 14.14 -1.36
C LEU A 44 -12.79 15.53 -1.40
N TYR A 45 -13.15 16.06 -2.58
CA TYR A 45 -13.67 17.42 -2.73
C TYR A 45 -15.11 17.45 -3.20
N VAL A 46 -15.42 16.74 -4.30
CA VAL A 46 -16.77 16.75 -4.90
C VAL A 46 -17.78 16.08 -3.96
N PRO A 47 -18.91 16.74 -3.59
CA PRO A 47 -19.90 16.16 -2.67
C PRO A 47 -20.40 14.78 -3.09
N ALA A 48 -20.80 14.63 -4.36
CA ALA A 48 -21.29 13.35 -4.89
C ALA A 48 -20.25 12.22 -4.80
N GLY A 49 -18.96 12.55 -4.96
CA GLY A 49 -17.90 11.56 -4.83
C GLY A 49 -17.56 11.23 -3.37
N ARG A 50 -17.69 12.19 -2.45
CA ARG A 50 -17.65 11.92 -1.00
C ARG A 50 -18.80 11.02 -0.55
N ASP A 51 -20.01 11.25 -1.05
CA ASP A 51 -21.18 10.41 -0.74
C ASP A 51 -21.00 8.99 -1.29
N ALA A 52 -20.45 8.86 -2.50
CA ALA A 52 -20.08 7.56 -3.06
C ALA A 52 -19.01 6.86 -2.22
N LEU A 53 -17.95 7.57 -1.81
CA LEU A 53 -16.89 7.03 -0.95
C LEU A 53 -17.46 6.58 0.41
N ASN A 54 -18.28 7.41 1.05
CA ASN A 54 -18.95 7.09 2.31
C ASN A 54 -19.84 5.84 2.18
N SER A 55 -20.52 5.67 1.05
CA SER A 55 -21.33 4.48 0.77
C SER A 55 -20.46 3.23 0.69
N VAL A 56 -19.32 3.29 0.00
CA VAL A 56 -18.36 2.18 -0.07
C VAL A 56 -17.79 1.88 1.31
N SER A 57 -17.40 2.91 2.06
CA SER A 57 -16.91 2.75 3.44
C SER A 57 -17.95 2.10 4.34
N SER A 58 -19.23 2.48 4.25
CA SER A 58 -20.31 1.85 5.02
C SER A 58 -20.45 0.37 4.68
N VAL A 59 -20.34 -0.01 3.39
CA VAL A 59 -20.35 -1.42 2.98
C VAL A 59 -19.16 -2.16 3.60
N VAL A 60 -17.94 -1.59 3.55
CA VAL A 60 -16.76 -2.21 4.16
C VAL A 60 -16.95 -2.32 5.68
N SER A 61 -17.43 -1.28 6.36
CA SER A 61 -17.74 -1.31 7.80
C SER A 61 -18.74 -2.42 8.16
N ASN A 62 -19.78 -2.64 7.35
CA ASN A 62 -20.71 -3.74 7.58
C ASN A 62 -20.03 -5.11 7.42
N LEU A 63 -19.14 -5.26 6.44
CA LEU A 63 -18.34 -6.48 6.29
C LEU A 63 -17.42 -6.70 7.51
N ILE A 64 -16.83 -5.64 8.07
CA ILE A 64 -16.05 -5.73 9.31
C ILE A 64 -16.91 -6.27 10.44
N ASN A 65 -18.12 -5.75 10.62
CA ASN A 65 -19.04 -6.19 11.66
C ASN A 65 -19.43 -7.67 11.49
N TYR A 66 -19.66 -8.15 10.26
CA TYR A 66 -19.89 -9.58 10.02
C TYR A 66 -18.68 -10.45 10.38
N GLY A 67 -17.46 -9.98 10.11
CA GLY A 67 -16.25 -10.66 10.55
C GLY A 67 -16.10 -10.70 12.07
N GLN A 68 -16.53 -9.65 12.77
CA GLN A 68 -16.51 -9.59 14.23
C GLN A 68 -17.39 -10.65 14.89
N GLU A 69 -18.51 -11.06 14.28
CA GLU A 69 -19.34 -12.17 14.76
C GLU A 69 -18.55 -13.48 14.85
N GLY A 70 -17.74 -13.78 13.83
CA GLY A 70 -16.88 -14.96 13.81
C GLY A 70 -15.76 -14.90 14.87
N ILE A 71 -15.19 -13.72 15.08
CA ILE A 71 -14.16 -13.48 16.11
C ILE A 71 -14.77 -13.61 17.52
N ALA A 72 -15.96 -13.05 17.73
CA ALA A 72 -16.69 -13.13 18.99
C ALA A 72 -17.08 -14.57 19.33
N PHE A 73 -17.52 -15.35 18.34
CA PHE A 73 -17.78 -16.78 18.53
C PHE A 73 -16.51 -17.55 18.92
N LEU A 74 -15.39 -17.33 18.24
CA LEU A 74 -14.16 -18.10 18.45
C LEU A 74 -13.44 -17.76 19.76
N PHE A 75 -13.39 -16.48 20.13
CA PHE A 75 -12.62 -15.99 21.27
C PHE A 75 -13.46 -15.55 22.47
N GLY A 76 -14.79 -15.55 22.34
CA GLY A 76 -15.72 -15.19 23.40
C GLY A 76 -15.40 -13.82 24.03
N ASN A 77 -15.34 -13.80 25.36
CA ASN A 77 -15.05 -12.59 26.13
C ASN A 77 -13.67 -11.98 25.86
N LEU A 78 -12.71 -12.72 25.27
CA LEU A 78 -11.41 -12.16 24.91
C LEU A 78 -11.51 -11.19 23.72
N ALA A 79 -12.53 -11.33 22.86
CA ALA A 79 -12.78 -10.43 21.76
C ALA A 79 -13.59 -9.18 22.16
N THR A 80 -14.42 -9.30 23.20
CA THR A 80 -15.39 -8.27 23.62
C THR A 80 -15.02 -7.55 24.92
N GLY A 81 -14.14 -8.12 25.75
CA GLY A 81 -13.71 -7.58 27.04
C GLY A 81 -12.66 -6.46 26.96
N GLY A 82 -12.22 -6.09 25.76
CA GLY A 82 -11.23 -5.05 25.52
C GLY A 82 -10.61 -5.18 24.12
N PHE A 83 -9.83 -4.18 23.71
CA PHE A 83 -9.13 -4.23 22.43
C PHE A 83 -7.84 -5.07 22.56
N THR A 84 -7.82 -6.25 21.93
CA THR A 84 -6.65 -7.10 21.81
C THR A 84 -6.23 -7.15 20.34
N PHE A 85 -5.11 -6.50 19.99
CA PHE A 85 -4.63 -6.45 18.61
C PHE A 85 -4.58 -7.83 17.94
N ALA A 86 -4.01 -8.83 18.62
CA ALA A 86 -3.87 -10.19 18.09
C ALA A 86 -5.21 -10.89 17.80
N ILE A 87 -6.32 -10.45 18.43
CA ILE A 87 -7.65 -11.02 18.23
C ILE A 87 -8.45 -10.15 17.27
N ASN A 88 -8.61 -8.87 17.58
CA ASN A 88 -9.48 -7.96 16.85
C ASN A 88 -8.92 -7.55 15.49
N VAL A 89 -7.59 -7.43 15.35
CA VAL A 89 -6.93 -7.04 14.09
C VAL A 89 -6.48 -8.25 13.31
N LEU A 90 -5.76 -9.21 13.92
CA LEU A 90 -5.28 -10.36 13.15
C LEU A 90 -6.42 -11.32 12.76
N GLY A 91 -7.46 -11.43 13.59
CA GLY A 91 -8.65 -12.23 13.27
C GLY A 91 -9.42 -11.73 12.05
N ILE A 92 -9.49 -10.41 11.85
CA ILE A 92 -10.24 -9.83 10.73
C ILE A 92 -9.57 -10.10 9.38
N ILE A 93 -8.24 -10.24 9.37
CA ILE A 93 -7.46 -10.60 8.17
C ILE A 93 -7.93 -11.96 7.64
N VAL A 94 -8.17 -12.94 8.52
CA VAL A 94 -8.63 -14.28 8.15
C VAL A 94 -9.97 -14.23 7.43
N PHE A 95 -10.93 -13.47 7.97
CA PHE A 95 -12.25 -13.29 7.36
C PHE A 95 -12.15 -12.63 5.98
N PHE A 96 -11.40 -11.53 5.84
CA PHE A 96 -11.29 -10.83 4.56
C PHE A 96 -10.53 -11.65 3.51
N SER A 97 -9.50 -12.42 3.89
CA SER A 97 -8.83 -13.33 2.96
C SER A 97 -9.78 -14.44 2.45
N SER A 98 -10.62 -14.99 3.33
CA SER A 98 -11.68 -15.93 2.94
C SER A 98 -12.68 -15.29 1.99
N LEU A 99 -13.23 -14.13 2.36
CA LEU A 99 -14.21 -13.39 1.55
C LEU A 99 -13.67 -13.08 0.15
N ILE A 100 -12.45 -12.54 0.06
CA ILE A 100 -11.82 -12.21 -1.22
C ILE A 100 -11.65 -13.46 -2.07
N ALA A 101 -11.19 -14.59 -1.50
CA ALA A 101 -11.06 -15.84 -2.23
C ALA A 101 -12.41 -16.34 -2.78
N GLY A 102 -13.47 -16.25 -1.98
CA GLY A 102 -14.84 -16.54 -2.43
C GLY A 102 -15.28 -15.63 -3.59
N LEU A 103 -15.07 -14.32 -3.48
CA LEU A 103 -15.40 -13.34 -4.52
C LEU A 103 -14.60 -13.56 -5.81
N TYR A 104 -13.37 -14.08 -5.71
CA TYR A 104 -12.57 -14.50 -6.85
C TYR A 104 -13.15 -15.75 -7.52
N HIS A 105 -13.52 -16.77 -6.75
CA HIS A 105 -14.08 -18.01 -7.29
C HIS A 105 -15.41 -17.76 -8.05
N ILE A 106 -16.31 -16.92 -7.52
CA ILE A 106 -17.57 -16.56 -8.21
C ILE A 106 -17.39 -15.56 -9.37
N GLY A 107 -16.17 -15.05 -9.55
CA GLY A 107 -15.81 -14.17 -10.66
C GLY A 107 -16.19 -12.69 -10.49
N VAL A 108 -16.56 -12.23 -9.28
CA VAL A 108 -16.83 -10.79 -9.04
C VAL A 108 -15.53 -9.99 -9.16
N MET A 109 -14.49 -10.42 -8.45
CA MET A 109 -13.18 -9.77 -8.45
C MET A 109 -12.55 -9.70 -9.85
N PRO A 110 -12.44 -10.81 -10.62
CA PRO A 110 -11.95 -10.75 -12.00
C PRO A 110 -12.72 -9.79 -12.90
N ARG A 111 -14.05 -9.69 -12.78
CA ARG A 111 -14.85 -8.75 -13.60
C ARG A 111 -14.51 -7.30 -13.27
N MET A 112 -14.44 -6.96 -11.98
CA MET A 112 -14.06 -5.62 -11.52
C MET A 112 -12.64 -5.24 -11.96
N ILE A 113 -11.68 -6.14 -11.77
CA ILE A 113 -10.27 -5.91 -12.13
C ILE A 113 -10.11 -5.77 -13.65
N ASN A 114 -10.78 -6.61 -14.45
CA ASN A 114 -10.72 -6.48 -15.90
C ASN A 114 -11.36 -5.18 -16.41
N PHE A 115 -12.45 -4.72 -15.78
CA PHE A 115 -13.11 -3.47 -16.14
C PHE A 115 -12.21 -2.26 -15.86
N ILE A 116 -11.74 -2.13 -14.61
CA ILE A 116 -10.90 -1.00 -14.20
C ILE A 116 -9.53 -1.07 -14.92
N GLY A 117 -8.89 -2.24 -14.92
CA GLY A 117 -7.58 -2.45 -15.52
C GLY A 117 -7.59 -2.31 -17.03
N GLY A 118 -8.65 -2.73 -17.72
CA GLY A 118 -8.83 -2.48 -19.15
C GLY A 118 -8.98 -0.98 -19.47
N GLY A 119 -9.67 -0.23 -18.59
CA GLY A 119 -9.77 1.22 -18.68
C GLY A 119 -8.42 1.91 -18.52
N ILE A 120 -7.67 1.58 -17.47
CA ILE A 120 -6.33 2.12 -17.21
C ILE A 120 -5.37 1.76 -18.36
N GLN A 121 -5.42 0.52 -18.86
CA GLN A 121 -4.58 0.05 -19.97
C GLN A 121 -4.78 0.91 -21.21
N LYS A 122 -6.04 1.09 -21.64
CA LYS A 122 -6.39 1.88 -22.84
C LYS A 122 -6.01 3.34 -22.69
N LEU A 123 -6.24 3.91 -21.50
CA LEU A 123 -5.94 5.32 -21.23
C LEU A 123 -4.43 5.58 -21.28
N LEU A 124 -3.66 4.80 -20.52
CA LEU A 124 -2.22 5.01 -20.33
C LEU A 124 -1.36 4.46 -21.48
N GLY A 125 -1.90 3.56 -22.31
CA GLY A 125 -1.17 2.89 -23.39
C GLY A 125 -0.09 1.94 -22.87
N ILE A 126 -0.40 1.23 -21.78
CA ILE A 126 0.51 0.30 -21.10
C ILE A 126 0.10 -1.16 -21.36
N GLY A 127 0.95 -2.11 -20.97
CA GLY A 127 0.67 -3.53 -21.16
C GLY A 127 -0.55 -4.00 -20.34
N ARG A 128 -1.33 -4.93 -20.89
CA ARG A 128 -2.52 -5.47 -20.20
C ARG A 128 -2.18 -6.06 -18.83
N ALA A 129 -1.11 -6.85 -18.75
CA ALA A 129 -0.77 -7.59 -17.54
C ALA A 129 -0.31 -6.66 -16.39
N GLU A 130 0.48 -5.63 -16.67
CA GLU A 130 0.85 -4.64 -15.63
C GLU A 130 -0.36 -3.80 -15.18
N SER A 131 -1.28 -3.47 -16.10
CA SER A 131 -2.50 -2.73 -15.75
C SER A 131 -3.45 -3.57 -14.87
N LEU A 132 -3.64 -4.84 -15.21
CA LEU A 132 -4.44 -5.77 -14.41
C LEU A 132 -3.81 -6.00 -13.03
N SER A 133 -2.48 -6.12 -12.95
CA SER A 133 -1.79 -6.25 -11.67
C SER A 133 -1.92 -4.99 -10.81
N ALA A 134 -1.71 -3.80 -11.39
CA ALA A 134 -1.88 -2.53 -10.67
C ALA A 134 -3.32 -2.35 -10.14
N THR A 135 -4.31 -2.81 -10.91
CA THR A 135 -5.72 -2.77 -10.50
C THR A 135 -6.04 -3.82 -9.44
N ALA A 136 -5.52 -5.03 -9.55
CA ALA A 136 -5.70 -6.07 -8.55
C ALA A 136 -5.17 -5.64 -7.18
N ASN A 137 -4.04 -4.92 -7.17
CA ASN A 137 -3.41 -4.35 -5.97
C ASN A 137 -4.28 -3.34 -5.20
N ILE A 138 -5.39 -2.84 -5.78
CA ILE A 138 -6.38 -2.03 -5.04
C ILE A 138 -7.05 -2.87 -3.93
N PHE A 139 -7.19 -4.18 -4.17
CA PHE A 139 -7.99 -5.07 -3.34
C PHE A 139 -7.17 -6.15 -2.64
N VAL A 140 -6.11 -6.62 -3.28
CA VAL A 140 -5.26 -7.72 -2.78
C VAL A 140 -3.81 -7.27 -2.67
N GLY A 141 -3.01 -8.00 -1.90
CA GLY A 141 -1.63 -7.60 -1.60
C GLY A 141 -0.63 -7.88 -2.72
N THR A 142 0.63 -7.56 -2.42
CA THR A 142 1.78 -7.65 -3.32
C THR A 142 2.03 -9.05 -3.89
N ILE A 143 1.58 -10.10 -3.22
CA ILE A 143 1.81 -11.50 -3.63
C ILE A 143 0.60 -12.06 -4.38
N GLU A 144 -0.61 -11.67 -4.00
CA GLU A 144 -1.85 -12.16 -4.61
C GLU A 144 -2.14 -11.49 -5.95
N ALA A 145 -1.86 -10.19 -6.09
CA ALA A 145 -2.11 -9.47 -7.35
C ALA A 145 -1.33 -10.05 -8.54
N PRO A 146 -0.02 -10.38 -8.42
CA PRO A 146 0.72 -11.02 -9.50
C PRO A 146 0.19 -12.39 -9.91
N LEU A 147 -0.50 -13.14 -9.02
CA LEU A 147 -1.08 -14.44 -9.39
C LEU A 147 -2.10 -14.33 -10.52
N MET A 148 -2.80 -13.20 -10.61
CA MET A 148 -3.79 -12.94 -11.68
C MET A 148 -3.16 -12.77 -13.05
N VAL A 149 -1.88 -12.44 -13.08
CA VAL A 149 -1.10 -12.25 -14.29
C VAL A 149 0.11 -13.18 -14.34
N LYS A 150 0.13 -14.22 -13.50
CA LYS A 150 1.18 -15.25 -13.45
C LYS A 150 1.63 -15.74 -14.83
N PRO A 151 0.72 -16.00 -15.79
CA PRO A 151 1.09 -16.43 -17.15
C PRO A 151 2.04 -15.46 -17.85
N TYR A 152 1.81 -14.17 -17.63
CA TYR A 152 2.51 -13.09 -18.30
C TYR A 152 3.82 -12.73 -17.61
N LEU A 153 3.95 -12.96 -16.30
CA LEU A 153 5.08 -12.47 -15.50
C LEU A 153 6.46 -12.90 -16.04
N LYS A 154 6.56 -14.14 -16.56
CA LYS A 154 7.81 -14.65 -17.14
C LYS A 154 8.24 -13.87 -18.39
N HIS A 155 7.27 -13.42 -19.17
CA HIS A 155 7.46 -12.78 -20.47
C HIS A 155 7.40 -11.25 -20.39
N MET A 156 7.09 -10.69 -19.21
CA MET A 156 7.11 -9.25 -18.99
C MET A 156 8.50 -8.67 -19.26
N THR A 157 8.49 -7.49 -19.89
CA THR A 157 9.66 -6.61 -19.94
C THR A 157 10.09 -6.22 -18.53
N ASP A 158 11.32 -5.72 -18.41
CA ASP A 158 11.82 -5.23 -17.12
C ASP A 158 10.95 -4.10 -16.56
N SER A 159 10.44 -3.20 -17.41
CA SER A 159 9.55 -2.11 -17.00
C SER A 159 8.19 -2.61 -16.51
N GLN A 160 7.58 -3.57 -17.22
CA GLN A 160 6.31 -4.16 -16.82
C GLN A 160 6.44 -4.93 -15.50
N PHE A 161 7.49 -5.72 -15.35
CA PHE A 161 7.74 -6.46 -14.13
C PHE A 161 8.07 -5.53 -12.94
N PHE A 162 8.79 -4.44 -13.19
CA PHE A 162 9.02 -3.39 -12.19
C PHE A 162 7.72 -2.67 -11.79
N ALA A 163 6.78 -2.48 -12.73
CA ALA A 163 5.46 -1.93 -12.44
C ALA A 163 4.63 -2.86 -11.54
N VAL A 164 4.70 -4.18 -11.75
CA VAL A 164 4.08 -5.18 -10.86
C VAL A 164 4.65 -5.08 -9.45
N MET A 165 5.99 -5.04 -9.32
CA MET A 165 6.66 -4.88 -8.02
C MET A 165 6.26 -3.58 -7.33
N THR A 166 6.30 -2.46 -8.05
CA THR A 166 6.00 -1.13 -7.53
C THR A 166 4.53 -1.00 -7.13
N GLY A 167 3.60 -1.49 -7.96
CA GLY A 167 2.16 -1.42 -7.68
C GLY A 167 1.78 -2.17 -6.40
N GLY A 168 2.40 -3.33 -6.16
CA GLY A 168 2.17 -4.07 -4.92
C GLY A 168 2.78 -3.41 -3.69
N LEU A 169 3.87 -2.66 -3.82
CA LEU A 169 4.47 -1.90 -2.72
C LEU A 169 3.78 -0.55 -2.46
N ALA A 170 3.22 0.06 -3.50
CA ALA A 170 2.47 1.30 -3.39
C ALA A 170 1.10 1.13 -2.71
N SER A 171 0.60 -0.10 -2.61
CA SER A 171 -0.76 -0.43 -2.15
C SER A 171 -0.73 -1.19 -0.82
N VAL A 172 -1.93 -1.48 -0.30
CA VAL A 172 -2.18 -2.35 0.85
C VAL A 172 -3.24 -3.38 0.48
N ALA A 173 -3.26 -4.53 1.15
CA ALA A 173 -4.28 -5.54 0.94
C ALA A 173 -5.60 -5.13 1.63
N GLY A 174 -6.75 -5.56 1.09
CA GLY A 174 -8.05 -5.26 1.69
C GLY A 174 -8.17 -5.76 3.15
N GLY A 175 -7.58 -6.92 3.47
CA GLY A 175 -7.56 -7.44 4.83
C GLY A 175 -6.73 -6.59 5.81
N THR A 176 -5.58 -6.06 5.37
CA THR A 176 -4.74 -5.20 6.22
C THR A 176 -5.32 -3.79 6.36
N LEU A 177 -5.96 -3.28 5.30
CA LEU A 177 -6.69 -2.01 5.30
C LEU A 177 -7.71 -1.96 6.44
N VAL A 178 -8.50 -3.02 6.58
CA VAL A 178 -9.47 -3.18 7.67
C VAL A 178 -8.78 -3.21 9.03
N GLY A 179 -7.64 -3.89 9.12
CA GLY A 179 -6.82 -3.88 10.33
C GLY A 179 -6.43 -2.47 10.77
N TYR A 180 -6.04 -1.60 9.83
CA TYR A 180 -5.74 -0.19 10.13
C TYR A 180 -7.00 0.59 10.53
N ALA A 181 -8.14 0.33 9.89
CA ALA A 181 -9.42 0.96 10.26
C ALA A 181 -9.83 0.60 11.71
N SER A 182 -9.60 -0.64 12.13
CA SER A 182 -9.83 -1.09 13.52
C SER A 182 -8.92 -0.40 14.55
N LEU A 183 -7.83 0.25 14.12
CA LEU A 183 -6.98 1.11 14.97
C LEU A 183 -7.51 2.56 15.08
N GLY A 184 -8.67 2.86 14.49
CA GLY A 184 -9.27 4.20 14.52
C GLY A 184 -8.79 5.14 13.41
N VAL A 185 -8.20 4.58 12.35
CA VAL A 185 -7.85 5.30 11.12
C VAL A 185 -9.10 5.48 10.27
N ASP A 186 -9.25 6.65 9.64
CA ASP A 186 -10.43 6.93 8.81
C ASP A 186 -10.47 6.01 7.59
N LEU A 187 -11.51 5.19 7.52
CA LEU A 187 -11.73 4.23 6.45
C LEU A 187 -11.90 4.91 5.08
N ASN A 188 -12.47 6.12 5.02
CA ASN A 188 -12.60 6.87 3.78
C ASN A 188 -11.22 7.18 3.18
N TYR A 189 -10.27 7.61 4.01
CA TYR A 189 -8.90 7.90 3.55
C TYR A 189 -8.16 6.63 3.12
N LEU A 190 -8.35 5.53 3.85
CA LEU A 190 -7.75 4.25 3.50
C LEU A 190 -8.25 3.72 2.15
N ILE A 191 -9.56 3.76 1.92
CA ILE A 191 -10.17 3.33 0.64
C ILE A 191 -9.73 4.26 -0.49
N ALA A 192 -9.77 5.58 -0.27
CA ALA A 192 -9.28 6.54 -1.27
C ALA A 192 -7.80 6.27 -1.62
N ALA A 193 -6.94 6.04 -0.63
CA ALA A 193 -5.53 5.72 -0.82
C ALA A 193 -5.34 4.42 -1.63
N ALA A 194 -6.11 3.37 -1.33
CA ALA A 194 -6.03 2.09 -2.05
C ALA A 194 -6.39 2.21 -3.54
N PHE A 195 -7.37 3.04 -3.89
CA PHE A 195 -7.66 3.30 -5.31
C PHE A 195 -6.62 4.21 -5.97
N MET A 196 -6.11 5.22 -5.24
CA MET A 196 -5.05 6.09 -5.73
C MET A 196 -3.72 5.38 -5.95
N SER A 197 -3.44 4.27 -5.23
CA SER A 197 -2.17 3.55 -5.34
C SER A 197 -1.97 2.89 -6.71
N ALA A 198 -3.04 2.53 -7.44
CA ALA A 198 -2.92 1.96 -8.78
C ALA A 198 -2.29 2.94 -9.79
N PRO A 199 -2.86 4.14 -10.04
CA PRO A 199 -2.21 5.13 -10.89
C PRO A 199 -0.91 5.69 -10.29
N ALA A 200 -0.81 5.85 -8.97
CA ALA A 200 0.42 6.33 -8.32
C ALA A 200 1.61 5.36 -8.50
N GLY A 201 1.35 4.06 -8.32
CA GLY A 201 2.35 3.01 -8.51
C GLY A 201 2.80 2.92 -9.96
N LEU A 202 1.86 2.99 -10.92
CA LEU A 202 2.17 3.04 -12.35
C LEU A 202 2.97 4.30 -12.74
N LEU A 203 2.58 5.46 -12.20
CA LEU A 203 3.31 6.72 -12.39
C LEU A 203 4.77 6.58 -11.96
N MET A 204 5.01 6.14 -10.72
CA MET A 204 6.38 6.00 -10.21
C MET A 204 7.15 4.90 -10.92
N ALA A 205 6.51 3.77 -11.23
CA ALA A 205 7.14 2.70 -11.99
C ALA A 205 7.64 3.16 -13.36
N LYS A 206 6.78 3.87 -14.11
CA LYS A 206 7.09 4.31 -15.48
C LYS A 206 8.02 5.52 -15.54
N ILE A 207 8.19 6.27 -14.45
CA ILE A 207 9.26 7.25 -14.33
C ILE A 207 10.59 6.57 -13.98
N LEU A 208 10.61 5.69 -12.97
CA LEU A 208 11.85 5.11 -12.44
C LEU A 208 12.46 4.06 -13.35
N MET A 209 11.62 3.28 -14.02
CA MET A 209 12.02 2.29 -15.02
C MET A 209 11.10 2.39 -16.24
N PRO A 210 11.35 3.35 -17.14
CA PRO A 210 10.54 3.53 -18.34
C PRO A 210 10.62 2.32 -19.28
N GLU A 211 9.57 2.15 -20.09
CA GLU A 211 9.48 1.06 -21.06
C GLU A 211 10.56 1.19 -22.14
N ASP A 212 11.26 0.10 -22.43
CA ASP A 212 12.16 0.04 -23.58
C ASP A 212 11.34 -0.33 -24.84
N THR A 213 11.40 0.53 -25.86
CA THR A 213 10.69 0.34 -27.13
C THR A 213 11.10 -0.94 -27.87
N ASN A 214 12.25 -1.52 -27.56
CA ASN A 214 12.79 -2.69 -28.27
C ASN A 214 12.36 -4.05 -27.68
N GLN A 215 11.63 -4.08 -26.56
CA GLN A 215 11.24 -5.33 -25.86
C GLN A 215 9.73 -5.58 -25.80
N ALA A 216 8.92 -4.71 -26.43
CA ALA A 216 7.47 -4.77 -26.34
C ALA A 216 6.86 -5.80 -27.31
N GLU A 217 6.93 -7.09 -26.98
CA GLU A 217 6.06 -8.11 -27.57
C GLU A 217 4.89 -8.39 -26.61
N GLU A 218 3.68 -7.97 -26.98
CA GLU A 218 2.46 -8.47 -26.34
C GLU A 218 2.21 -9.91 -26.82
N ILE A 219 2.68 -10.89 -26.05
CA ILE A 219 2.31 -12.28 -26.27
C ILE A 219 0.86 -12.46 -25.78
N ASP A 220 -0.04 -12.79 -26.70
CA ASP A 220 -1.42 -13.18 -26.39
C ASP A 220 -1.44 -14.55 -25.71
N LEU A 221 -1.29 -14.55 -24.39
CA LEU A 221 -1.37 -15.75 -23.54
C LEU A 221 -2.81 -15.96 -23.03
N SER A 222 -3.78 -15.92 -23.94
CA SER A 222 -5.22 -16.09 -23.67
C SER A 222 -5.61 -17.43 -23.02
N GLN A 223 -4.66 -18.34 -22.74
CA GLN A 223 -4.94 -19.68 -22.23
C GLN A 223 -3.97 -20.11 -21.13
N VAL A 224 -4.05 -19.52 -19.95
CA VAL A 224 -3.51 -20.18 -18.76
C VAL A 224 -4.58 -20.28 -17.69
N GLU A 225 -4.92 -21.53 -17.38
CA GLU A 225 -5.82 -21.88 -16.30
C GLU A 225 -5.18 -21.49 -14.96
N ILE A 226 -5.76 -20.48 -14.32
CA ILE A 226 -5.54 -20.27 -12.89
C ILE A 226 -6.27 -21.42 -12.19
N PRO A 227 -5.62 -22.21 -11.33
CA PRO A 227 -6.28 -23.25 -10.56
C PRO A 227 -7.47 -22.63 -9.82
N ARG A 228 -8.68 -23.11 -10.11
CA ARG A 228 -9.88 -22.71 -9.40
C ARG A 228 -10.19 -23.78 -8.39
N ALA A 229 -10.55 -23.37 -7.18
CA ALA A 229 -11.22 -24.25 -6.24
C ALA A 229 -12.42 -24.93 -6.92
N THR A 230 -12.76 -26.14 -6.51
CA THR A 230 -13.86 -26.93 -7.11
C THR A 230 -15.21 -26.28 -6.86
N ASN A 231 -15.38 -25.59 -5.72
CA ASN A 231 -16.60 -24.89 -5.34
C ASN A 231 -16.30 -23.69 -4.42
N VAL A 232 -17.34 -22.89 -4.14
CA VAL A 232 -17.24 -21.67 -3.31
C VAL A 232 -16.78 -21.99 -1.88
N VAL A 233 -17.22 -23.11 -1.30
CA VAL A 233 -16.87 -23.48 0.08
C VAL A 233 -15.38 -23.79 0.18
N GLU A 234 -14.84 -24.52 -0.79
CA GLU A 234 -13.40 -24.77 -0.91
C GLU A 234 -12.62 -23.46 -1.07
N ALA A 235 -13.10 -22.53 -1.92
CA ALA A 235 -12.45 -21.23 -2.09
C ALA A 235 -12.42 -20.41 -0.79
N LEU A 236 -13.53 -20.40 -0.04
CA LEU A 236 -13.61 -19.73 1.26
C LEU A 236 -12.66 -20.37 2.28
N ALA A 237 -12.59 -21.71 2.32
CA ALA A 237 -11.71 -22.45 3.22
C ALA A 237 -10.22 -22.20 2.91
N ASP A 238 -9.83 -22.26 1.64
CA ASP A 238 -8.47 -21.96 1.19
C ASP A 238 -8.09 -20.52 1.51
N GLY A 239 -9.00 -19.57 1.27
CA GLY A 239 -8.81 -18.16 1.61
C GLY A 239 -8.65 -17.94 3.11
N ALA A 240 -9.41 -18.65 3.95
CA ALA A 240 -9.25 -18.59 5.41
C ALA A 240 -7.87 -19.12 5.83
N MET A 241 -7.43 -20.26 5.28
CA MET A 241 -6.10 -20.83 5.59
C MET A 241 -4.96 -19.93 5.13
N ALA A 242 -5.09 -19.29 3.96
CA ALA A 242 -4.15 -18.26 3.52
C ALA A 242 -4.14 -17.06 4.49
N GLY A 243 -5.32 -16.60 4.90
CA GLY A 243 -5.49 -15.53 5.88
C GLY A 243 -4.84 -15.82 7.23
N VAL A 244 -4.93 -17.05 7.74
CA VAL A 244 -4.24 -17.47 8.98
C VAL A 244 -2.73 -17.32 8.85
N ARG A 245 -2.15 -17.75 7.72
CA ARG A 245 -0.70 -17.60 7.48
C ARG A 245 -0.30 -16.12 7.43
N ILE A 246 -1.10 -15.27 6.79
CA ILE A 246 -0.87 -13.82 6.75
C ILE A 246 -0.96 -13.23 8.15
N ALA A 247 -2.00 -13.56 8.92
CA ALA A 247 -2.20 -13.10 10.29
C ALA A 247 -1.03 -13.46 11.21
N VAL A 248 -0.54 -14.71 11.16
CA VAL A 248 0.62 -15.16 11.93
C VAL A 248 1.90 -14.45 11.48
N ALA A 249 2.10 -14.27 10.17
CA ALA A 249 3.26 -13.56 9.65
C ALA A 249 3.27 -12.09 10.11
N VAL A 250 2.12 -11.39 10.05
CA VAL A 250 1.97 -10.02 10.53
C VAL A 250 2.22 -9.96 12.05
N GLY A 251 1.57 -10.82 12.84
CA GLY A 251 1.73 -10.85 14.29
C GLY A 251 3.17 -11.11 14.74
N GLY A 252 3.84 -12.10 14.13
CA GLY A 252 5.24 -12.41 14.42
C GLY A 252 6.19 -11.29 14.02
N THR A 253 5.97 -10.68 12.86
CA THR A 253 6.76 -9.54 12.37
C THR A 253 6.62 -8.34 13.28
N LEU A 254 5.40 -8.01 13.74
CA LEU A 254 5.15 -6.91 14.65
C LEU A 254 5.76 -7.13 16.03
N LEU A 255 5.60 -8.32 16.59
CA LEU A 255 6.23 -8.68 17.86
C LEU A 255 7.75 -8.47 17.80
N ALA A 256 8.40 -8.95 16.73
CA ALA A 256 9.83 -8.81 16.54
C ALA A 256 10.25 -7.34 16.40
N PHE A 257 9.61 -6.58 15.50
CA PHE A 257 10.03 -5.20 15.23
C PHE A 257 9.75 -4.25 16.38
N ILE A 258 8.63 -4.37 17.07
CA ILE A 258 8.34 -3.55 18.27
C ILE A 258 9.39 -3.84 19.35
N SER A 259 9.76 -5.10 19.54
CA SER A 259 10.81 -5.49 20.49
C SER A 259 12.18 -4.90 20.10
N VAL A 260 12.51 -4.89 18.81
CA VAL A 260 13.76 -4.29 18.30
C VAL A 260 13.75 -2.77 18.49
N ILE A 261 12.63 -2.08 18.21
CA ILE A 261 12.52 -0.63 18.45
C ILE A 261 12.68 -0.32 19.93
N ALA A 262 12.06 -1.10 20.82
CA ALA A 262 12.22 -0.94 22.27
C ALA A 262 13.69 -1.12 22.70
N LEU A 263 14.40 -2.09 22.15
CA LEU A 263 15.83 -2.27 22.37
C LEU A 263 16.64 -1.07 21.87
N LEU A 264 16.37 -0.58 20.65
CA LEU A 264 17.03 0.60 20.09
C LEU A 264 16.76 1.85 20.95
N ASN A 265 15.54 2.02 21.45
CA ASN A 265 15.18 3.09 22.36
C ASN A 265 15.92 2.99 23.69
N GLY A 266 16.11 1.78 24.23
CA GLY A 266 16.94 1.57 25.43
C GLY A 266 18.40 1.98 25.20
N ILE A 267 18.98 1.61 24.05
CA ILE A 267 20.36 1.96 23.69
C ILE A 267 20.50 3.47 23.45
N LEU A 268 19.60 4.07 22.67
CA LEU A 268 19.61 5.50 22.37
C LEU A 268 19.34 6.34 23.61
N GLY A 269 18.42 5.91 24.48
CA GLY A 269 18.16 6.55 25.76
C GLY A 269 19.40 6.60 26.64
N TRP A 270 20.17 5.51 26.71
CA TRP A 270 21.45 5.49 27.43
C TRP A 270 22.45 6.52 26.89
N PHE A 271 22.59 6.63 25.56
CA PHE A 271 23.42 7.69 24.96
C PHE A 271 22.83 9.09 25.20
N GLY A 272 21.51 9.21 25.19
CA GLY A 272 20.79 10.44 25.45
C GLY A 272 21.05 11.00 26.84
N ASP A 273 21.04 10.12 27.85
CA ASP A 273 21.35 10.48 29.25
C ASP A 273 22.77 11.04 29.40
N LEU A 274 23.75 10.54 28.62
CA LEU A 274 25.13 11.03 28.63
C LEU A 274 25.27 12.47 28.09
N ILE A 275 24.40 12.87 27.16
CA ILE A 275 24.42 14.21 26.54
C ILE A 275 23.28 15.12 27.05
N GLY A 276 22.46 14.64 27.98
CA GLY A 276 21.34 15.39 28.57
C GLY A 276 20.14 15.58 27.65
N THR A 277 19.92 14.70 26.66
CA THR A 277 18.79 14.78 25.73
C THR A 277 18.02 13.45 25.65
N PRO A 278 16.67 13.44 25.74
CA PRO A 278 15.89 12.20 25.66
C PRO A 278 15.84 11.69 24.21
N LEU A 279 16.87 10.94 23.81
CA LEU A 279 16.97 10.35 22.48
C LEU A 279 16.08 9.11 22.36
N SER A 280 15.33 9.03 21.28
CA SER A 280 14.63 7.82 20.85
C SER A 280 14.78 7.62 19.36
N PHE A 281 14.54 6.40 18.90
CA PHE A 281 14.52 6.02 17.51
C PHE A 281 13.48 6.82 16.72
N GLU A 282 12.30 7.02 17.30
CA GLU A 282 11.23 7.85 16.76
C GLU A 282 11.66 9.31 16.59
N LEU A 283 12.40 9.85 17.56
CA LEU A 283 12.89 11.24 17.48
C LEU A 283 13.91 11.40 16.35
N VAL A 284 14.82 10.45 16.19
CA VAL A 284 15.80 10.45 15.10
C VAL A 284 15.10 10.41 13.74
N LEU A 285 14.16 9.48 13.56
CA LEU A 285 13.36 9.41 12.33
C LEU A 285 12.53 10.68 12.12
N GLY A 286 11.99 11.24 13.20
CA GLY A 286 11.26 12.50 13.20
C GLY A 286 12.06 13.64 12.58
N TYR A 287 13.30 13.86 13.02
CA TYR A 287 14.16 14.89 12.43
C TYR A 287 14.57 14.58 11.00
N VAL A 288 14.87 13.33 10.66
CA VAL A 288 15.28 12.93 9.31
C VAL A 288 14.16 13.15 8.29
N PHE A 289 12.91 12.82 8.67
CA PHE A 289 11.76 12.86 7.76
C PHE A 289 10.85 14.08 7.96
N ALA A 290 11.10 14.96 8.93
CA ALA A 290 10.37 16.22 9.08
C ALA A 290 10.37 17.09 7.82
N PRO A 291 11.49 17.27 7.08
CA PRO A 291 11.47 18.00 5.82
C PRO A 291 10.54 17.36 4.78
N VAL A 292 10.47 16.02 4.75
CA VAL A 292 9.55 15.30 3.87
C VAL A 292 8.11 15.57 4.29
N ALA A 293 7.77 15.39 5.57
CA ALA A 293 6.42 15.65 6.07
C ALA A 293 5.95 17.08 5.78
N TRP A 294 6.84 18.07 5.98
CA TRP A 294 6.56 19.47 5.67
C TRP A 294 6.31 19.70 4.18
N LEU A 295 7.08 19.05 3.29
CA LEU A 295 6.85 19.10 1.84
C LEU A 295 5.49 18.52 1.44
N LEU A 296 4.96 17.52 2.17
CA LEU A 296 3.62 16.97 1.91
C LEU A 296 2.50 17.95 2.30
N GLY A 297 2.79 18.98 3.11
CA GLY A 297 1.82 19.96 3.59
C GLY A 297 1.58 19.97 5.10
N VAL A 298 2.30 19.15 5.87
CA VAL A 298 2.19 19.16 7.34
C VAL A 298 2.81 20.44 7.90
N PRO A 299 2.15 21.15 8.84
CA PRO A 299 2.76 22.30 9.53
C PRO A 299 4.07 21.93 10.21
N TRP A 300 5.07 22.83 10.22
CA TRP A 300 6.38 22.52 10.79
C TRP A 300 6.33 22.08 12.26
N ALA A 301 5.39 22.65 13.04
CA ALA A 301 5.16 22.26 14.43
C ALA A 301 4.75 20.78 14.61
N GLU A 302 4.13 20.19 13.59
CA GLU A 302 3.68 18.80 13.58
C GLU A 302 4.61 17.90 12.75
N ALA A 303 5.59 18.47 12.05
CA ALA A 303 6.40 17.79 11.05
C ALA A 303 7.35 16.75 11.65
N ILE A 304 7.83 16.94 12.88
CA ILE A 304 8.68 15.94 13.57
C ILE A 304 7.85 14.69 13.89
N THR A 305 6.64 14.88 14.45
CA THR A 305 5.72 13.76 14.75
C THR A 305 5.31 13.03 13.48
N ALA A 306 4.88 13.76 12.44
CA ALA A 306 4.53 13.17 11.15
C ALA A 306 5.74 12.51 10.47
N GLY A 307 6.92 13.12 10.55
CA GLY A 307 8.18 12.59 10.04
C GLY A 307 8.54 11.25 10.70
N SER A 308 8.35 11.14 12.01
CA SER A 308 8.60 9.89 12.75
C SER A 308 7.72 8.76 12.22
N LEU A 309 6.43 9.01 12.00
CA LEU A 309 5.50 8.03 11.46
C LEU A 309 5.87 7.59 10.03
N ILE A 310 6.20 8.54 9.15
CA ILE A 310 6.65 8.25 7.78
C ILE A 310 7.95 7.44 7.79
N GLY A 311 8.91 7.84 8.64
CA GLY A 311 10.18 7.15 8.81
C GLY A 311 10.00 5.73 9.32
N ASN A 312 9.17 5.53 10.36
CA ASN A 312 8.88 4.21 10.91
C ASN A 312 8.23 3.31 9.87
N LYS A 313 7.32 3.84 9.06
CA LYS A 313 6.74 3.08 7.95
C LYS A 313 7.80 2.61 6.97
N ILE A 314 8.74 3.47 6.58
CA ILE A 314 9.77 3.12 5.58
C ILE A 314 10.78 2.12 6.15
N VAL A 315 11.25 2.33 7.38
CA VAL A 315 12.32 1.52 7.98
C VAL A 315 11.79 0.20 8.52
N VAL A 316 10.61 0.22 9.13
CA VAL A 316 10.01 -0.91 9.83
C VAL A 316 8.87 -1.49 8.98
N ASN A 317 7.66 -0.95 9.13
CA ASN A 317 6.49 -1.24 8.33
C ASN A 317 5.34 -0.29 8.69
N GLU A 318 4.31 -0.29 7.86
CA GLU A 318 3.13 0.55 7.99
C GLU A 318 2.22 0.19 9.18
N PHE A 319 2.16 -1.08 9.60
CA PHE A 319 1.38 -1.48 10.78
C PHE A 319 1.89 -0.82 12.07
N VAL A 320 3.22 -0.86 12.30
CA VAL A 320 3.83 -0.18 13.45
C VAL A 320 3.54 1.32 13.38
N ALA A 321 3.67 1.93 12.21
CA ALA A 321 3.39 3.35 12.02
C ALA A 321 1.91 3.70 12.25
N PHE A 322 0.96 2.84 11.87
CA PHE A 322 -0.47 3.06 12.13
C PHE A 322 -0.83 2.90 13.61
N ILE A 323 -0.21 1.97 14.32
CA ILE A 323 -0.37 1.84 15.79
C ILE A 323 0.13 3.12 16.47
N GLN A 324 1.33 3.58 16.12
CA GLN A 324 1.89 4.83 16.65
C GLN A 324 1.04 6.05 16.27
N LEU A 325 0.49 6.11 15.04
CA LEU A 325 -0.43 7.16 14.63
C LEU A 325 -1.66 7.19 15.55
N ALA A 326 -2.22 6.03 15.93
CA ALA A 326 -3.36 5.97 16.84
C ALA A 326 -3.03 6.56 18.23
N GLU A 327 -1.80 6.38 18.71
CA GLU A 327 -1.31 6.90 20.00
C GLU A 327 -1.07 8.42 19.97
N VAL A 328 -0.53 8.95 18.87
CA VAL A 328 -0.18 10.38 18.73
C VAL A 328 -1.22 11.19 17.95
N LYS A 329 -2.35 10.59 17.59
CA LYS A 329 -3.41 11.21 16.76
C LYS A 329 -3.85 12.58 17.27
N SER A 330 -3.96 12.73 18.59
CA SER A 330 -4.37 13.97 19.26
C SER A 330 -3.36 15.12 19.13
N GLN A 331 -2.11 14.82 18.77
CA GLN A 331 -1.04 15.80 18.55
C GLN A 331 -1.04 16.36 17.12
N LEU A 332 -1.84 15.79 16.22
CA LEU A 332 -1.90 16.16 14.80
C LEU A 332 -3.24 16.80 14.48
N SER A 333 -3.22 17.86 13.67
CA SER A 333 -4.46 18.41 13.10
C SER A 333 -5.17 17.41 12.20
N ALA A 334 -6.48 17.57 11.97
CA ALA A 334 -7.25 16.69 11.08
C ALA A 334 -6.66 16.64 9.65
N HIS A 335 -6.09 17.76 9.19
CA HIS A 335 -5.40 17.86 7.89
C HIS A 335 -4.12 17.02 7.88
N SER A 336 -3.27 17.14 8.90
CA SER A 336 -2.05 16.32 9.03
C SER A 336 -2.36 14.84 9.22
N GLN A 337 -3.40 14.48 9.98
CA GLN A 337 -3.85 13.10 10.12
C GLN A 337 -4.22 12.49 8.76
N ALA A 338 -4.90 13.25 7.90
CA ALA A 338 -5.21 12.81 6.54
C ALA A 338 -3.93 12.59 5.71
N ILE A 339 -3.04 13.59 5.65
CA ILE A 339 -1.77 13.49 4.91
C ILE A 339 -0.96 12.28 5.35
N VAL A 340 -0.78 12.12 6.67
CA VAL A 340 -0.04 10.99 7.23
C VAL A 340 -0.73 9.67 6.87
N THR A 341 -2.05 9.57 6.98
CA THR A 341 -2.79 8.35 6.58
C THR A 341 -2.47 7.93 5.15
N PHE A 342 -2.51 8.87 4.19
CA PHE A 342 -2.15 8.59 2.80
C PHE A 342 -0.67 8.23 2.62
N ALA A 343 0.24 8.84 3.39
CA ALA A 343 1.67 8.56 3.34
C ALA A 343 2.03 7.18 3.91
N LEU A 344 1.30 6.73 4.92
CA LEU A 344 1.48 5.42 5.56
C LEU A 344 0.82 4.29 4.77
N CYS A 345 -0.25 4.57 4.01
CA CYS A 345 -1.04 3.55 3.29
C CYS A 345 -0.29 2.98 2.07
N GLY A 346 0.63 2.06 2.32
CA GLY A 346 1.33 1.26 1.33
C GLY A 346 2.36 0.33 1.96
N PHE A 347 2.59 -0.84 1.37
CA PHE A 347 3.57 -1.81 1.87
C PHE A 347 5.03 -1.39 1.66
N ALA A 348 5.34 -0.27 1.01
CA ALA A 348 6.72 0.09 0.70
C ALA A 348 7.57 0.39 1.96
N ASN A 349 8.35 -0.60 2.38
CA ASN A 349 9.28 -0.58 3.52
C ASN A 349 10.49 -1.50 3.26
N ILE A 350 11.54 -1.42 4.10
CA ILE A 350 12.76 -2.23 3.93
C ILE A 350 12.46 -3.74 4.04
N SER A 351 11.58 -4.14 4.97
CA SER A 351 11.23 -5.55 5.19
C SER A 351 10.52 -6.18 3.97
N SER A 352 9.89 -5.36 3.13
CA SER A 352 9.22 -5.78 1.90
C SER A 352 10.15 -6.33 0.85
N MET A 353 11.47 -6.11 0.97
CA MET A 353 12.45 -6.80 0.15
C MET A 353 12.34 -8.32 0.30
N ALA A 354 12.09 -8.80 1.52
CA ALA A 354 11.87 -10.22 1.79
C ALA A 354 10.56 -10.71 1.16
N MET A 355 9.49 -9.91 1.20
CA MET A 355 8.22 -10.23 0.55
C MET A 355 8.35 -10.32 -0.97
N LEU A 356 9.11 -9.41 -1.58
CA LEU A 356 9.37 -9.46 -3.02
C LEU A 356 10.19 -10.70 -3.40
N ILE A 357 11.32 -10.96 -2.72
CA ILE A 357 12.19 -12.10 -3.03
C ILE A 357 11.49 -13.43 -2.74
N GLY A 358 10.83 -13.54 -1.59
CA GLY A 358 10.19 -14.75 -1.10
C GLY A 358 8.85 -15.02 -1.77
N GLY A 359 8.04 -13.99 -2.02
CA GLY A 359 6.73 -14.10 -2.67
C GLY A 359 6.85 -14.07 -4.20
N LEU A 360 7.11 -12.89 -4.77
CA LEU A 360 7.17 -12.73 -6.23
C LEU A 360 8.33 -13.53 -6.86
N GLY A 361 9.49 -13.55 -6.20
CA GLY A 361 10.66 -14.30 -6.66
C GLY A 361 10.53 -15.82 -6.54
N SER A 362 9.60 -16.36 -5.73
CA SER A 362 9.26 -17.80 -5.76
C SER A 362 8.17 -18.11 -6.78
N LEU A 363 7.27 -17.14 -7.02
CA LEU A 363 6.23 -17.25 -8.04
C LEU A 363 6.82 -17.32 -9.46
N VAL A 364 7.92 -16.59 -9.70
CA VAL A 364 8.63 -16.54 -10.98
C VAL A 364 10.14 -16.66 -10.74
N PRO A 365 10.65 -17.88 -10.53
CA PRO A 365 12.06 -18.12 -10.20
C PRO A 365 13.03 -17.50 -11.20
N GLU A 366 12.68 -17.45 -12.49
CA GLU A 366 13.49 -16.87 -13.55
C GLU A 366 13.72 -15.35 -13.38
N LYS A 367 12.79 -14.64 -12.74
CA LYS A 367 12.89 -13.20 -12.47
C LYS A 367 13.44 -12.91 -11.05
N ARG A 368 13.81 -13.92 -10.26
CA ARG A 368 14.32 -13.74 -8.89
C ARG A 368 15.55 -12.83 -8.82
N ALA A 369 16.47 -12.94 -9.78
CA ALA A 369 17.64 -12.07 -9.87
C ALA A 369 17.26 -10.61 -10.14
N PHE A 370 16.26 -10.39 -10.99
CA PHE A 370 15.72 -9.06 -11.26
C PHE A 370 15.09 -8.46 -10.00
N VAL A 371 14.26 -9.24 -9.29
CA VAL A 371 13.66 -8.84 -8.00
C VAL A 371 14.73 -8.41 -7.01
N SER A 372 15.78 -9.21 -6.84
CA SER A 372 16.87 -8.91 -5.91
C SER A 372 17.62 -7.62 -6.29
N LYS A 373 17.91 -7.43 -7.58
CA LYS A 373 18.64 -6.26 -8.09
C LYS A 373 17.83 -4.97 -8.00
N HIS A 374 16.52 -5.03 -8.26
CA HIS A 374 15.66 -3.85 -8.40
C HIS A 374 14.68 -3.63 -7.24
N GLY A 375 14.63 -4.52 -6.24
CA GLY A 375 13.67 -4.44 -5.14
C GLY A 375 13.77 -3.16 -4.31
N PHE A 376 14.96 -2.70 -3.95
CA PHE A 376 15.11 -1.40 -3.27
C PHE A 376 14.63 -0.22 -4.13
N ARG A 377 14.84 -0.29 -5.45
CA ARG A 377 14.31 0.74 -6.37
C ARG A 377 12.79 0.71 -6.41
N ALA A 378 12.18 -0.48 -6.35
CA ALA A 378 10.72 -0.64 -6.29
C ALA A 378 10.15 -0.16 -4.94
N ILE A 379 10.87 -0.36 -3.82
CA ILE A 379 10.52 0.20 -2.51
C ILE A 379 10.54 1.72 -2.58
N VAL A 380 11.58 2.33 -3.12
CA VAL A 380 11.63 3.80 -3.30
C VAL A 380 10.48 4.29 -4.19
N ALA A 381 10.17 3.59 -5.28
CA ALA A 381 9.03 3.89 -6.15
C ALA A 381 7.69 3.84 -5.39
N GLY A 382 7.48 2.79 -4.58
CA GLY A 382 6.28 2.64 -3.76
C GLY A 382 6.16 3.74 -2.68
N VAL A 383 7.26 4.09 -2.01
CA VAL A 383 7.29 5.20 -1.05
C VAL A 383 6.90 6.50 -1.74
N MET A 384 7.51 6.82 -2.89
CA MET A 384 7.15 8.03 -3.65
C MET A 384 5.71 8.02 -4.13
N ALA A 385 5.13 6.86 -4.44
CA ALA A 385 3.71 6.73 -4.79
C ALA A 385 2.81 7.09 -3.60
N ASN A 386 3.12 6.61 -2.39
CA ASN A 386 2.39 6.97 -1.16
C ASN A 386 2.52 8.46 -0.84
N LEU A 387 3.74 9.01 -0.92
CA LEU A 387 4.01 10.44 -0.70
C LEU A 387 3.32 11.32 -1.74
N MET A 388 3.22 10.87 -2.99
CA MET A 388 2.47 11.56 -4.04
C MET A 388 0.98 11.61 -3.69
N SER A 389 0.38 10.49 -3.28
CA SER A 389 -1.01 10.45 -2.84
C SER A 389 -1.25 11.38 -1.65
N ALA A 390 -0.34 11.39 -0.67
CA ALA A 390 -0.40 12.27 0.49
C ALA A 390 -0.31 13.75 0.12
N SER A 391 0.59 14.11 -0.80
CA SER A 391 0.72 15.49 -1.27
C SER A 391 -0.53 15.94 -2.03
N ILE A 392 -1.10 15.09 -2.88
CA ILE A 392 -2.35 15.37 -3.61
C ILE A 392 -3.51 15.56 -2.61
N ALA A 393 -3.65 14.68 -1.62
CA ALA A 393 -4.65 14.83 -0.57
C ALA A 393 -4.45 16.14 0.21
N GLY A 394 -3.20 16.49 0.56
CA GLY A 394 -2.85 17.73 1.24
C GLY A 394 -3.25 18.99 0.46
N VAL A 395 -3.11 18.98 -0.88
CA VAL A 395 -3.61 20.06 -1.76
C VAL A 395 -5.13 20.11 -1.71
N ILE A 396 -5.80 18.98 -1.98
CA ILE A 396 -7.25 18.95 -2.20
C ILE A 396 -8.03 19.27 -0.91
N LEU A 397 -7.56 18.79 0.24
CA LEU A 397 -8.18 19.07 1.54
C LEU A 397 -7.94 20.51 2.02
N SER A 398 -7.13 21.30 1.31
CA SER A 398 -6.89 22.72 1.58
C SER A 398 -7.67 23.66 0.66
N LEU A 399 -8.47 23.11 -0.28
CA LEU A 399 -9.27 23.87 -1.25
C LEU A 399 -10.60 24.39 -0.69
#